data_AF-A0A7R9UUW9-F1
#
_entry.id   AF-A0A7R9UUW9-F1
#
_cell.length_a   1.000
_cell.length_b   1.000
_cell.length_c   1.000
_cell.angle_alpha   90.00
_cell.angle_beta   90.00
_cell.angle_gamma   90.00
#
_symmetry.space_group_name_H-M   'P 1'
#
loop_
_entity.id
_entity.type
_entity.pdbx_description
1 polymer ?
#
loop_
_entity_poly.entity_id
_entity_poly.type
_entity_poly.pdbx_seq_one_letter_code
_entity_poly.pdbx_strand_id
1 'polypeptide(L)'
;EKDSPAFFLPGAATSPNSTPDRMMMRCRRCERMYDEAQPVECRYHPGRYGANSYALVPHWSCCGNEMQLGGCRTAIEHVPCETTRRAMLSFVCPPPAQG
;
A
#
# COMPACT_ATOMS: atom_id res chain seq x y z
N GLU A 1 -4.01 45.63 -47.92
CA GLU A 1 -4.58 45.00 -46.71
C GLU A 1 -5.63 43.99 -47.16
N LYS A 2 -5.37 42.68 -47.06
CA LYS A 2 -6.37 41.63 -47.31
C LYS A 2 -5.92 40.31 -46.67
N ASP A 3 -6.55 40.06 -45.52
CA ASP A 3 -7.01 38.77 -44.97
C ASP A 3 -6.06 37.56 -44.99
N SER A 4 -5.46 37.28 -43.83
CA SER A 4 -4.87 35.98 -43.51
C SER A 4 -5.91 35.12 -42.77
N PRO A 5 -6.24 33.91 -43.22
CA PRO A 5 -7.16 33.05 -42.49
C PRO A 5 -6.49 32.51 -41.21
N ALA A 6 -7.10 32.83 -40.07
CA ALA A 6 -6.74 32.26 -38.78
C ALA A 6 -7.00 30.75 -38.81
N PHE A 7 -5.92 29.97 -38.71
CA PHE A 7 -5.98 28.51 -38.58
C PHE A 7 -6.53 28.17 -37.19
N PHE A 8 -7.80 27.78 -37.12
CA PHE A 8 -8.39 27.26 -35.89
C PHE A 8 -7.76 25.90 -35.57
N LEU A 9 -6.90 25.84 -34.55
CA LEU A 9 -6.46 24.59 -33.95
C LEU A 9 -7.62 24.01 -33.12
N PRO A 10 -8.01 22.73 -33.31
CA PRO A 10 -9.01 22.10 -32.46
C PRO A 10 -8.46 21.97 -31.04
N GLY A 11 -9.27 22.43 -30.09
CA GLY A 11 -8.98 22.40 -28.65
C GLY A 11 -8.52 21.02 -28.20
N ALA A 12 -7.43 21.01 -27.42
CA ALA A 12 -6.97 19.85 -26.70
C ALA A 12 -8.13 19.30 -25.85
N ALA A 13 -8.61 18.12 -26.22
CA ALA A 13 -9.53 17.35 -25.41
C ALA A 13 -8.81 16.99 -24.10
N THR A 14 -9.03 17.78 -23.05
CA THR A 14 -8.75 17.40 -21.68
C THR A 14 -9.59 16.18 -21.38
N SER A 15 -9.00 15.00 -21.54
CA SER A 15 -9.61 13.72 -21.18
C SER A 15 -9.94 13.75 -19.68
N PRO A 16 -11.23 13.69 -19.26
CA PRO A 16 -11.58 13.46 -17.87
C PRO A 16 -11.47 11.97 -17.60
N ASN A 17 -10.28 11.38 -17.80
CA ASN A 17 -10.01 10.00 -17.39
C ASN A 17 -9.34 10.01 -16.01
N SER A 18 -9.91 10.81 -15.10
CA SER A 18 -9.61 10.69 -13.67
C SER A 18 -10.32 9.44 -13.20
N THR A 19 -9.63 8.30 -13.31
CA THR A 19 -9.99 7.13 -12.52
C THR A 19 -10.24 7.60 -11.08
N PRO A 20 -11.33 7.15 -10.41
CA PRO A 20 -11.55 7.53 -9.03
C PRO A 20 -10.26 7.22 -8.27
N ASP A 21 -9.72 8.22 -7.58
CA ASP A 21 -8.52 8.07 -6.77
C ASP A 21 -8.80 6.96 -5.75
N ARG A 22 -8.43 5.72 -6.09
CA ARG A 22 -8.71 4.55 -5.27
C ARG A 22 -7.87 4.70 -4.02
N MET A 23 -8.51 5.09 -2.94
CA MET A 23 -7.86 5.34 -1.66
C MET A 23 -7.38 4.02 -1.07
N MET A 24 -6.14 3.66 -1.41
CA MET A 24 -5.48 2.48 -0.88
C MET A 24 -5.09 2.72 0.58
N MET A 25 -5.63 1.88 1.47
CA MET A 25 -5.39 1.92 2.91
C MET A 25 -4.42 0.81 3.31
N ARG A 26 -3.60 1.02 4.33
CA ARG A 26 -2.74 -0.04 4.89
C ARG A 26 -3.44 -0.68 6.08
N CYS A 27 -3.51 -2.00 6.09
CA CYS A 27 -4.07 -2.73 7.22
C CYS A 27 -3.03 -2.86 8.35
N ARG A 28 -3.38 -2.51 9.59
CA ARG A 28 -2.49 -2.68 10.77
C ARG A 28 -2.22 -4.15 11.11
N ARG A 29 -3.05 -5.06 10.60
CA ARG A 29 -3.06 -6.46 10.99
C ARG A 29 -2.26 -7.35 10.05
N CYS A 30 -2.53 -7.23 8.75
CA CYS A 30 -1.82 -7.98 7.70
C CYS A 30 -0.72 -7.17 7.00
N GLU A 31 -0.59 -5.88 7.32
CA GLU A 31 0.36 -4.92 6.74
C GLU A 31 0.24 -4.67 5.24
N ARG A 32 -0.71 -5.35 4.56
CA ARG A 32 -1.00 -5.18 3.14
C ARG A 32 -1.81 -3.92 2.88
N MET A 33 -1.61 -3.36 1.69
CA MET A 33 -2.48 -2.34 1.13
C MET A 33 -3.77 -3.01 0.65
N TYR A 34 -4.91 -2.38 0.91
CA TYR A 34 -6.22 -2.82 0.45
C TYR A 34 -7.06 -1.63 -0.02
N ASP A 35 -8.00 -1.91 -0.91
CA ASP A 35 -9.00 -0.96 -1.37
C ASP A 35 -10.27 -1.20 -0.56
N GLU A 36 -10.78 -0.17 0.13
CA GLU A 36 -12.03 -0.30 0.89
C GLU A 36 -13.23 -0.60 -0.02
N ALA A 37 -13.18 -0.19 -1.30
CA ALA A 37 -14.22 -0.49 -2.27
C ALA A 37 -14.14 -1.94 -2.79
N GLN A 38 -13.03 -2.65 -2.57
CA GLN A 38 -12.84 -4.05 -2.96
C GLN A 38 -12.39 -4.88 -1.75
N PRO A 39 -13.34 -5.37 -0.93
CA PRO A 39 -13.01 -6.13 0.26
C PRO A 39 -12.30 -7.43 -0.13
N VAL A 40 -11.01 -7.50 0.16
CA VAL A 40 -10.19 -8.71 0.07
C VAL A 40 -10.04 -9.33 1.45
N GLU A 41 -9.74 -10.63 1.50
CA GLU A 41 -9.62 -11.34 2.77
C GLU A 41 -8.35 -10.89 3.54
N CYS A 42 -8.54 -10.44 4.80
CA CYS A 42 -7.44 -10.06 5.65
C CYS A 42 -6.77 -11.29 6.27
N ARG A 43 -5.65 -11.74 5.69
CA ARG A 43 -4.83 -12.83 6.24
C ARG A 43 -3.64 -12.32 7.05
N TYR A 44 -3.46 -12.79 8.27
CA TYR A 44 -2.45 -12.28 9.19
C TYR A 44 -1.94 -13.34 10.18
N HIS A 45 -0.84 -13.02 10.84
CA HIS A 45 -0.26 -13.81 11.93
C HIS A 45 -0.49 -13.12 13.27
N PRO A 46 -1.30 -13.66 14.19
CA PRO A 46 -1.49 -13.06 15.52
C PRO A 46 -0.28 -13.28 16.46
N GLY A 47 0.60 -14.23 16.13
CA GLY A 47 1.79 -14.53 16.91
C GLY A 47 2.89 -13.48 16.72
N ARG A 48 3.92 -13.58 17.55
CA ARG A 48 5.17 -12.84 17.36
C ARG A 48 6.01 -13.47 16.25
N TYR A 49 6.62 -12.64 15.42
CA TYR A 49 7.65 -13.03 14.47
C TYR A 49 8.97 -13.26 15.21
N GLY A 50 9.45 -14.50 15.16
CA GLY A 50 10.73 -14.91 15.73
C GLY A 50 11.79 -14.98 14.64
N ALA A 51 12.64 -13.97 14.57
CA ALA A 51 13.90 -14.00 13.82
C ALA A 51 15.05 -13.98 14.82
N ASN A 52 15.13 -15.03 15.66
CA ASN A 52 16.25 -15.16 16.58
C ASN A 52 17.47 -15.64 15.79
N SER A 53 18.65 -15.10 16.06
CA SER A 53 19.92 -15.50 15.43
C SER A 53 20.27 -17.00 15.56
N TYR A 54 19.60 -17.71 16.48
CA TYR A 54 19.73 -19.15 16.68
C TYR A 54 18.71 -19.98 15.89
N ALA A 55 17.61 -19.37 15.42
CA ALA A 55 16.62 -20.06 14.61
C ALA A 55 17.07 -20.00 13.15
N LEU A 56 17.42 -21.15 12.57
CA LEU A 56 17.85 -21.27 11.17
C LEU A 56 16.77 -20.84 10.17
N VAL A 57 15.51 -20.76 10.60
CA VAL A 57 14.37 -20.42 9.75
C VAL A 57 13.48 -19.38 10.47
N PRO A 58 13.13 -18.27 9.80
CA PRO A 58 12.17 -17.31 10.34
C PRO A 58 10.81 -17.99 10.55
N HIS A 59 10.20 -17.75 11.69
CA HIS A 59 8.93 -18.40 12.04
C HIS A 59 7.97 -17.48 12.79
N TRP A 60 6.70 -17.82 12.72
CA TRP A 60 5.64 -17.14 13.47
C TRP A 60 5.16 -18.06 14.58
N SER A 61 5.17 -17.59 15.82
CA SER A 61 4.74 -18.38 16.98
C SER A 61 3.31 -18.92 16.88
N CYS A 62 2.43 -18.31 16.08
CA CYS A 62 1.07 -18.79 15.86
C CYS A 62 0.96 -20.00 14.91
N CYS A 63 1.98 -20.28 14.11
CA CYS A 63 2.00 -21.41 13.17
C CYS A 63 3.21 -22.34 13.41
N GLY A 64 3.91 -22.16 14.53
CA GLY A 64 5.06 -22.98 14.92
C GLY A 64 6.20 -22.90 13.90
N ASN A 65 6.58 -24.05 13.34
CA ASN A 65 7.67 -24.17 12.36
C ASN A 65 7.20 -24.12 10.90
N GLU A 66 5.91 -23.98 10.64
CA GLU A 66 5.37 -23.98 9.28
C GLU A 66 5.41 -22.57 8.69
N MET A 67 6.20 -22.38 7.63
CA MET A 67 6.37 -21.08 6.99
C MET A 67 5.17 -20.74 6.12
N GLN A 68 4.13 -20.15 6.72
CA GLN A 68 3.02 -19.58 5.95
C GLN A 68 3.28 -18.11 5.63
N LEU A 69 3.65 -17.83 4.38
CA LEU A 69 3.92 -16.48 3.87
C LEU A 69 2.70 -15.54 3.92
N GLY A 70 1.49 -16.09 3.97
CA GLY A 70 0.24 -15.34 3.83
C GLY A 70 -0.45 -14.90 5.11
N GLY A 71 -0.04 -15.38 6.29
CA GLY A 71 -0.83 -15.31 7.52
C GLY A 71 -1.62 -16.60 7.75
N CYS A 72 -1.58 -17.15 8.97
CA CYS A 72 -2.31 -18.39 9.31
C CYS A 72 -3.69 -18.16 9.93
N ARG A 73 -4.14 -16.90 10.02
CA ARG A 73 -5.52 -16.54 10.39
C ARG A 73 -6.14 -15.63 9.36
N THR A 74 -7.45 -15.70 9.23
CA THR A 74 -8.27 -14.87 8.36
C THR A 74 -9.19 -14.00 9.21
N ALA A 75 -9.50 -12.80 8.74
CA ALA A 75 -10.50 -11.92 9.31
C ALA A 75 -11.41 -11.39 8.21
N ILE A 76 -12.67 -11.15 8.59
CA ILE A 76 -13.71 -10.62 7.69
C ILE A 76 -13.31 -9.23 7.18
N GLU A 77 -12.69 -8.42 8.04
CA GLU A 77 -12.36 -7.02 7.73
C GLU A 77 -10.88 -6.71 8.01
N HIS A 78 -10.35 -5.80 7.19
CA HIS A 78 -9.07 -5.14 7.42
C HIS A 78 -9.20 -4.06 8.48
N VAL A 79 -8.14 -3.85 9.27
CA VAL A 79 -8.09 -2.78 10.29
C VAL A 79 -7.31 -1.60 9.73
N PRO A 80 -7.93 -0.44 9.46
CA PRO A 80 -7.23 0.68 8.85
C PRO A 80 -6.13 1.24 9.76
N CYS A 81 -5.00 1.57 9.16
CA CYS A 81 -3.99 2.42 9.77
C CYS A 81 -4.35 3.88 9.46
N GLU A 82 -4.65 4.68 10.49
CA GLU A 82 -5.03 6.10 10.31
C GLU A 82 -3.90 6.95 9.73
N THR A 83 -2.67 6.41 9.71
CA THR A 83 -1.55 7.01 8.99
C THR A 83 -1.83 6.96 7.49
N THR A 84 -2.26 8.09 6.93
CA THR A 84 -2.51 8.23 5.49
C THR A 84 -1.26 7.88 4.67
N ARG A 85 -1.45 7.44 3.41
CA ARG A 85 -0.36 7.19 2.45
C ARG A 85 0.64 8.36 2.37
N ARG A 86 0.12 9.60 2.46
CA ARG A 86 0.91 10.84 2.47
C ARG A 86 1.81 10.95 3.72
N ALA A 87 1.30 10.59 4.89
CA ALA A 87 2.06 10.57 6.13
C ALA A 87 3.14 9.46 6.15
N MET A 88 2.93 8.34 5.45
CA MET A 88 3.98 7.32 5.30
C MET A 88 5.10 7.76 4.37
N LEU A 89 4.78 8.44 3.27
CA LEU A 89 5.77 8.93 2.29
C LEU A 89 6.63 10.09 2.83
N SER A 90 6.17 10.79 3.87
CA SER A 90 6.96 11.85 4.54
C SER A 90 8.06 11.32 5.47
N PHE A 91 8.07 10.03 5.81
CA PHE A 91 9.21 9.40 6.50
C PHE A 91 10.29 9.01 5.48
N VAL A 92 10.88 10.01 4.82
CA VAL A 92 12.17 9.80 4.17
C VAL A 92 13.19 9.68 5.30
N CYS A 93 13.88 8.54 5.40
CA CYS A 93 15.01 8.38 6.31
C CYS A 93 15.93 9.60 6.16
N PRO A 94 16.24 10.35 7.23
CA PRO A 94 17.29 11.35 7.13
C PRO A 94 18.57 10.63 6.67
N PRO A 95 19.32 11.21 5.71
CA PRO A 95 20.60 10.62 5.32
C PRO A 95 21.46 10.44 6.58
N PRO A 96 22.27 9.36 6.66
CA PRO A 96 23.14 9.16 7.80
C PRO A 96 24.01 10.41 7.98
N ALA A 97 24.08 10.91 9.21
CA ALA A 97 24.93 12.05 9.53
C ALA A 97 26.36 11.71 9.12
N GLN A 98 26.92 12.45 8.16
CA GLN A 98 28.32 12.33 7.80
C GLN A 98 29.13 12.93 8.95
N GLY A 99 29.82 12.06 9.69
CA GLY A 99 30.80 12.42 10.70
C GLY A 99 32.18 12.68 10.11
#